data_AF-A0A5J4WME1-F1
#
_entry.id   AF-A0A5J4WME1-F1
#
_cell.length_a   1.000
_cell.length_b   1.000
_cell.length_c   1.000
_cell.angle_alpha   90.00
_cell.angle_beta   90.00
_cell.angle_gamma   90.00
#
_symmetry.space_group_name_H-M   'P 1'
#
loop_
_entity.id
_entity.type
_entity.pdbx_description
1 polymer ?
#
loop_
_entity_poly.entity_id
_entity_poly.type
_entity_poly.pdbx_seq_one_letter_code
_entity_poly.pdbx_strand_id
1 'polypeptide(L)'
;MKPLALEIAQFSSQEADRPASNLADKQQDEKNPGWQSKQGAKFPQEIIFKLKNGPAHISGVKIMSHEFKIGKRVELHMGVPKDGNAAQSPDDCDFIVLGHTSLDKNETNKYKFSELKSIDLDTYALYLKLVIPEIHTNSLNQYTQVGIRQVRVEGDLINGNEEQLIKMKEMNSSQRRRRDEEQNRKLNSDYGVIASRIDIGEALLNARDANIEASIKQLGLEGKLDGKTKALLRELIIKKDQAVQEEDFDAAKKWKMSIEKMKEVAIQLSELEQKKDQAVKAEDFDTAKKFKIEIEKLRQQVVDISDGKTNQNSNSNQKEKDKEKIIEKDKERKINQYEDDFEDQDQEEDDQIEQQIQKQKQ
;
A
#
# COMPACT_ATOMS: atom_id res chain seq x y z
N MET A 1 -2.31 41.28 -36.13
CA MET A 1 -2.24 39.81 -36.09
C MET A 1 -3.58 39.25 -36.55
N LYS A 2 -3.60 38.14 -37.29
CA LYS A 2 -4.84 37.59 -37.86
C LYS A 2 -5.46 36.58 -36.90
N PRO A 3 -6.80 36.58 -36.71
CA PRO A 3 -7.45 35.56 -35.89
C PRO A 3 -7.39 34.20 -36.57
N LEU A 4 -6.99 33.17 -35.82
CA LEU A 4 -6.96 31.78 -36.26
C LEU A 4 -8.30 31.11 -35.91
N ALA A 5 -8.82 30.31 -36.84
CA ALA A 5 -10.07 29.58 -36.66
C ALA A 5 -9.86 28.38 -35.73
N LEU A 6 -10.70 28.27 -34.70
CA LEU A 6 -10.63 27.21 -33.70
C LEU A 6 -11.74 26.18 -33.90
N GLU A 7 -11.47 24.94 -33.54
CA GLU A 7 -12.46 23.90 -33.30
C GLU A 7 -12.19 23.26 -31.92
N ILE A 8 -13.25 22.81 -31.25
CA ILE A 8 -13.08 22.07 -29.99
C ILE A 8 -12.71 20.63 -30.30
N ALA A 9 -11.52 20.22 -29.86
CA ALA A 9 -11.05 18.85 -30.02
C ALA A 9 -11.43 17.99 -28.81
N GLN A 10 -11.31 18.52 -27.59
CA GLN A 10 -11.64 17.82 -26.36
C GLN A 10 -11.90 18.81 -25.23
N PHE A 11 -12.66 18.41 -24.22
CA PHE A 11 -12.87 19.17 -22.99
C PHE A 11 -13.14 18.22 -21.82
N SER A 12 -12.91 18.71 -20.61
CA SER A 12 -13.10 17.97 -19.36
C SER A 12 -14.56 17.90 -18.91
N SER A 13 -15.27 19.04 -18.90
CA SER A 13 -16.69 19.12 -18.57
C SER A 13 -17.34 20.36 -19.17
N GLN A 14 -18.67 20.40 -19.17
CA GLN A 14 -19.43 21.58 -19.57
C GLN A 14 -20.83 21.60 -18.95
N GLU A 15 -21.44 22.77 -18.89
CA GLU A 15 -22.89 22.92 -18.75
C GLU A 15 -23.61 22.77 -20.08
N ALA A 16 -24.87 22.34 -20.04
CA ALA A 16 -25.67 22.10 -21.24
C ALA A 16 -25.95 23.40 -22.04
N ASP A 17 -26.16 24.52 -21.35
CA ASP A 17 -26.40 25.85 -21.96
C ASP A 17 -25.09 26.63 -22.21
N ARG A 18 -23.95 26.14 -21.72
CA ARG A 18 -22.63 26.76 -21.86
C ARG A 18 -21.59 25.77 -22.41
N PRO A 19 -21.84 25.14 -23.57
CA PRO A 19 -20.95 24.13 -24.12
C PRO A 19 -19.60 24.71 -24.56
N ALA A 20 -18.57 23.86 -24.60
CA ALA A 20 -17.23 24.28 -25.04
C ALA A 20 -17.23 24.83 -26.48
N SER A 21 -18.17 24.36 -27.32
CA SER A 21 -18.34 24.83 -28.70
C SER A 21 -18.57 26.35 -28.80
N ASN A 22 -19.10 26.98 -27.75
CA ASN A 22 -19.25 28.43 -27.69
C ASN A 22 -17.92 29.18 -27.79
N LEU A 23 -16.79 28.55 -27.44
CA LEU A 23 -15.46 29.16 -27.56
C LEU A 23 -14.85 29.03 -28.96
N ALA A 24 -15.39 28.14 -29.81
CA ALA A 24 -14.93 27.94 -31.18
C ALA A 24 -15.70 28.82 -32.19
N ASP A 25 -16.82 29.41 -31.78
CA ASP A 25 -17.63 30.24 -32.66
C ASP A 25 -16.94 31.59 -32.95
N LYS A 26 -16.92 31.95 -34.23
CA LYS A 26 -16.39 33.23 -34.73
C LYS A 26 -17.36 34.38 -34.52
N GLN A 27 -18.62 34.09 -34.21
CA GLN A 27 -19.57 35.13 -33.90
C GLN A 27 -19.22 35.73 -32.54
N GLN A 28 -18.53 36.87 -32.58
CA GLN A 28 -18.47 37.84 -31.48
C GLN A 28 -19.85 38.46 -31.25
N ASP A 29 -20.91 37.64 -31.20
CA ASP A 29 -22.21 38.14 -30.80
C ASP A 29 -22.12 38.41 -29.30
N GLU A 30 -22.55 39.60 -28.86
CA GLU A 30 -22.67 39.94 -27.43
C GLU A 30 -23.55 38.92 -26.68
N LYS A 31 -24.33 38.14 -27.42
CA LYS A 31 -25.17 37.04 -26.93
C LYS A 31 -24.42 35.73 -26.68
N ASN A 32 -23.19 35.55 -27.17
CA ASN A 32 -22.47 34.30 -26.96
C ASN A 32 -22.18 34.13 -25.46
N PRO A 33 -22.77 33.11 -24.81
CA PRO A 33 -22.70 32.97 -23.38
C PRO A 33 -21.35 32.44 -22.86
N GLY A 34 -20.45 32.04 -23.76
CA GLY A 34 -19.18 31.40 -23.44
C GLY A 34 -19.35 29.97 -22.94
N TRP A 35 -18.26 29.41 -22.43
CA TRP A 35 -18.22 28.08 -21.81
C TRP A 35 -18.24 28.19 -20.29
N GLN A 36 -18.86 27.21 -19.63
CA GLN A 36 -18.76 27.01 -18.18
C GLN A 36 -18.56 25.52 -17.89
N SER A 37 -17.70 25.20 -16.94
CA SER A 37 -17.53 23.85 -16.42
C SER A 37 -18.82 23.36 -15.75
N LYS A 38 -18.99 22.04 -15.66
CA LYS A 38 -20.10 21.45 -14.89
C LYS A 38 -20.09 21.93 -13.43
N GLN A 39 -21.26 22.11 -12.83
CA GLN A 39 -21.40 22.35 -11.38
C GLN A 39 -20.69 21.25 -10.58
N GLY A 40 -19.89 21.65 -9.57
CA GLY A 40 -19.12 20.71 -8.74
C GLY A 40 -18.06 19.92 -9.50
N ALA A 41 -17.56 20.44 -10.63
CA ALA A 41 -16.52 19.76 -11.41
C ALA A 41 -15.23 19.52 -10.60
N LYS A 42 -14.58 18.38 -10.87
CA LYS A 42 -13.24 18.10 -10.33
C LYS A 42 -12.20 18.87 -11.13
N PHE A 43 -11.27 19.52 -10.44
CA PHE A 43 -10.17 20.23 -11.08
C PHE A 43 -8.93 19.33 -11.22
N PRO A 44 -8.08 19.54 -12.24
CA PRO A 44 -8.09 20.64 -13.22
C PRO A 44 -9.22 20.56 -14.24
N GLN A 45 -9.66 21.71 -14.75
CA GLN A 45 -10.54 21.81 -15.91
C GLN A 45 -9.72 22.12 -17.16
N GLU A 46 -10.01 21.39 -18.23
CA GLU A 46 -9.23 21.41 -19.48
C GLU A 46 -10.12 21.61 -20.70
N ILE A 47 -9.60 22.35 -21.69
CA ILE A 47 -10.17 22.51 -23.03
C ILE A 47 -9.04 22.45 -24.05
N ILE A 48 -9.19 21.60 -25.05
CA ILE A 48 -8.25 21.43 -26.15
C ILE A 48 -8.89 21.97 -27.42
N PHE A 49 -8.22 22.97 -28.00
CA PHE A 49 -8.56 23.56 -29.29
C PHE A 49 -7.67 22.98 -30.36
N LYS A 50 -8.24 22.71 -31.53
CA LYS A 50 -7.50 22.47 -32.76
C LYS A 50 -7.63 23.68 -33.69
N LEU A 51 -6.54 24.03 -34.36
CA LEU A 51 -6.55 25.04 -35.41
C LEU A 51 -7.16 24.45 -36.67
N LYS A 52 -8.36 24.93 -37.03
CA LYS A 52 -9.19 24.34 -38.09
C LYS A 52 -8.51 24.29 -39.46
N ASN A 53 -7.68 25.29 -39.75
CA ASN A 53 -7.03 25.44 -41.05
C ASN A 53 -5.61 24.83 -41.10
N GLY A 54 -5.25 24.01 -40.11
CA GLY A 54 -3.95 23.36 -40.00
C GLY A 54 -2.97 24.08 -39.07
N PRO A 55 -1.72 23.60 -39.00
CA PRO A 55 -0.68 24.15 -38.14
C PRO A 55 -0.44 25.64 -38.41
N ALA A 56 -0.23 26.41 -37.34
CA ALA A 56 0.03 27.84 -37.43
C ALA A 56 1.17 28.25 -36.50
N HIS A 57 1.83 29.35 -36.84
CA HIS A 57 2.55 30.17 -35.88
C HIS A 57 1.51 30.95 -35.06
N ILE A 58 1.51 30.74 -33.75
CA ILE A 58 0.67 31.44 -32.78
C ILE A 58 1.51 32.56 -32.19
N SER A 59 1.11 33.80 -32.47
CA SER A 59 1.76 35.01 -31.97
C SER A 59 1.11 35.53 -30.68
N GLY A 60 -0.12 35.12 -30.40
CA GLY A 60 -0.79 35.53 -29.17
C GLY A 60 -2.11 34.83 -28.90
N VAL A 61 -2.50 34.83 -27.63
CA VAL A 61 -3.77 34.28 -27.15
C VAL A 61 -4.45 35.31 -26.27
N LYS A 62 -5.74 35.54 -26.52
CA LYS A 62 -6.60 36.41 -25.72
C LYS A 62 -7.68 35.57 -25.06
N ILE A 63 -7.78 35.67 -23.74
CA ILE A 63 -8.71 34.90 -22.91
C ILE A 63 -9.56 35.88 -22.12
N MET A 64 -10.87 35.84 -22.32
CA MET A 64 -11.82 36.62 -21.54
C MET A 64 -12.43 35.72 -20.47
N SER A 65 -12.05 35.94 -19.20
CA SER A 65 -12.56 35.19 -18.06
C SER A 65 -14.00 35.58 -17.74
N HIS A 66 -14.80 34.65 -17.21
CA HIS A 66 -16.10 34.99 -16.63
C HIS A 66 -15.92 35.91 -15.42
N GLU A 67 -16.86 36.83 -15.20
CA GLU A 67 -16.77 37.88 -14.18
C GLU A 67 -16.78 37.40 -12.71
N PHE A 68 -17.31 36.22 -12.40
CA PHE A 68 -17.27 35.61 -11.04
C PHE A 68 -16.94 34.11 -11.03
N LYS A 69 -17.03 33.39 -12.15
CA LYS A 69 -16.59 31.98 -12.24
C LYS A 69 -15.13 31.92 -12.71
N ILE A 70 -14.22 32.42 -11.88
CA ILE A 70 -12.86 32.76 -12.30
C ILE A 70 -11.86 31.69 -11.88
N GLY A 71 -11.01 31.23 -12.80
CA GLY A 71 -9.84 30.41 -12.49
C GLY A 71 -8.76 31.23 -11.79
N LYS A 72 -7.96 30.67 -10.87
CA LYS A 72 -6.83 31.40 -10.27
C LYS A 72 -5.74 31.72 -11.29
N ARG A 73 -5.53 30.78 -12.20
CA ARG A 73 -4.61 30.87 -13.33
C ARG A 73 -5.11 30.03 -14.50
N VAL A 74 -4.62 30.37 -15.68
CA VAL A 74 -4.75 29.54 -16.89
C VAL A 74 -3.36 29.15 -17.35
N GLU A 75 -3.14 27.86 -17.52
CA GLU A 75 -1.93 27.32 -18.15
C GLU A 75 -2.19 27.09 -19.63
N LEU A 76 -1.21 27.45 -20.45
CA LEU A 76 -1.21 27.25 -21.90
C LEU A 76 -0.29 26.09 -22.23
N HIS A 77 -0.79 25.17 -23.04
CA HIS A 77 -0.06 23.99 -23.46
C HIS A 77 -0.14 23.86 -24.98
N MET A 78 0.97 23.51 -25.62
CA MET A 78 0.99 23.17 -27.05
C MET A 78 0.98 21.65 -27.25
N GLY A 79 0.21 21.17 -28.22
CA GLY A 79 0.27 19.77 -28.64
C GLY A 79 1.42 19.53 -29.60
N VAL A 80 2.36 18.67 -29.21
CA VAL A 80 3.48 18.21 -30.04
C VAL A 80 3.23 16.76 -30.47
N PRO A 81 3.19 16.44 -31.77
CA PRO A 81 2.96 15.06 -32.23
C PRO A 81 4.03 14.09 -31.72
N LYS A 82 3.64 12.93 -31.17
CA LYS A 82 4.52 11.92 -30.55
C LYS A 82 5.57 11.38 -31.52
N ASP A 83 5.13 10.99 -32.72
CA ASP A 83 5.97 10.26 -33.68
C ASP A 83 6.49 11.13 -34.83
N GLY A 84 6.49 12.47 -34.67
CA GLY A 84 6.90 13.41 -35.72
C GLY A 84 5.97 13.46 -36.95
N ASN A 85 5.00 12.55 -37.04
CA ASN A 85 3.92 12.55 -38.03
C ASN A 85 2.86 13.60 -37.71
N ALA A 86 2.02 13.93 -38.69
CA ALA A 86 0.91 14.87 -38.48
C ALA A 86 -0.13 14.26 -37.53
N ALA A 87 -0.28 14.84 -36.33
CA ALA A 87 -1.26 14.41 -35.34
C ALA A 87 -2.69 14.56 -35.88
N GLN A 88 -3.46 13.47 -35.85
CA GLN A 88 -4.84 13.45 -36.33
C GLN A 88 -5.83 13.72 -35.19
N SER A 89 -5.45 13.36 -33.96
CA SER A 89 -6.20 13.57 -32.74
C SER A 89 -5.34 14.22 -31.64
N PRO A 90 -5.95 14.77 -30.58
CA PRO A 90 -5.22 15.22 -29.38
C PRO A 90 -4.40 14.10 -28.71
N ASP A 91 -4.86 12.85 -28.76
CA ASP A 91 -4.19 11.71 -28.11
C ASP A 91 -2.85 11.35 -28.77
N ASP A 92 -2.65 11.76 -30.03
CA ASP A 92 -1.38 11.63 -30.77
C ASP A 92 -0.35 12.67 -30.34
N CYS A 93 -0.70 13.60 -29.45
CA CYS A 93 0.18 14.66 -28.97
C CYS A 93 0.68 14.42 -27.55
N ASP A 94 1.91 14.85 -27.29
CA ASP A 94 2.35 15.26 -25.96
C ASP A 94 1.99 16.74 -25.77
N PHE A 95 1.32 17.07 -24.67
CA PHE A 95 1.04 18.46 -24.34
C PHE A 95 2.17 19.03 -23.48
N ILE A 96 2.84 20.05 -24.01
CA ILE A 96 3.96 20.71 -23.35
C ILE A 96 3.53 22.08 -22.87
N VAL A 97 3.79 22.37 -21.59
CA VAL A 97 3.46 23.65 -20.94
C VAL A 97 4.27 24.77 -21.59
N LEU A 98 3.59 25.77 -22.13
CA LEU A 98 4.18 27.02 -22.63
C LEU A 98 4.38 28.03 -21.50
N GLY A 99 3.52 27.97 -20.49
CA GLY A 99 3.53 28.87 -19.35
C GLY A 99 2.14 28.99 -18.75
N HIS A 100 2.00 29.93 -17.83
CA HIS A 100 0.73 30.24 -17.20
C HIS A 100 0.59 31.73 -16.95
N THR A 101 -0.65 32.17 -16.77
CA THR A 101 -0.96 33.52 -16.32
C THR A 101 -2.02 33.46 -15.24
N SER A 102 -1.86 34.29 -14.20
CA SER A 102 -2.87 34.50 -13.19
C SER A 102 -4.02 35.36 -13.74
N LEU A 103 -5.23 35.07 -13.26
CA LEU A 103 -6.42 35.89 -13.46
C LEU A 103 -6.79 36.57 -12.13
N ASP A 104 -7.27 37.80 -12.23
CA ASP A 104 -7.70 38.59 -11.09
C ASP A 104 -8.98 38.01 -10.49
N LYS A 105 -9.04 37.95 -9.17
CA LYS A 105 -10.24 37.47 -8.44
C LYS A 105 -11.47 38.38 -8.62
N ASN A 106 -11.29 39.58 -9.16
CA ASN A 106 -12.32 40.54 -9.56
C ASN A 106 -13.19 41.10 -8.42
N GLU A 107 -12.68 41.06 -7.19
CA GLU A 107 -13.36 41.60 -6.00
C GLU A 107 -13.47 43.13 -6.03
N THR A 108 -12.42 43.81 -6.50
CA THR A 108 -12.35 45.29 -6.56
C THR A 108 -13.51 45.89 -7.36
N ASN A 109 -13.89 45.23 -8.46
CA ASN A 109 -15.00 45.65 -9.32
C ASN A 109 -16.33 44.97 -8.97
N LYS A 110 -16.41 44.28 -7.82
CA LYS A 110 -17.60 43.52 -7.39
C LYS A 110 -18.12 42.57 -8.46
N TYR A 111 -17.20 41.92 -9.18
CA TYR A 111 -17.53 40.94 -10.22
C TYR A 111 -18.38 41.47 -11.39
N LYS A 112 -18.31 42.77 -11.68
CA LYS A 112 -19.14 43.40 -12.72
C LYS A 112 -18.59 43.27 -14.13
N PHE A 113 -17.28 43.14 -14.28
CA PHE A 113 -16.60 43.19 -15.57
C PHE A 113 -15.72 41.96 -15.76
N SER A 114 -15.73 41.39 -16.96
CA SER A 114 -14.85 40.27 -17.32
C SER A 114 -13.41 40.78 -17.49
N GLU A 115 -12.41 39.99 -17.05
CA GLU A 115 -11.00 40.27 -17.34
C GLU A 115 -10.64 39.74 -18.73
N LEU A 116 -10.00 40.56 -19.56
CA LEU A 116 -9.35 40.13 -20.80
C LEU A 116 -7.84 40.01 -20.59
N LYS A 117 -7.34 38.78 -20.57
CA LYS A 117 -5.90 38.51 -20.59
C LYS A 117 -5.40 38.42 -22.02
N SER A 118 -4.35 39.17 -22.35
CA SER A 118 -3.61 39.04 -23.61
C SER A 118 -2.22 38.47 -23.31
N ILE A 119 -1.86 37.42 -24.02
CA ILE A 119 -0.63 36.65 -23.79
C ILE A 119 0.10 36.60 -25.12
N ASP A 120 1.28 37.21 -25.18
CA ASP A 120 2.16 37.10 -26.34
C ASP A 120 2.81 35.71 -26.33
N LEU A 121 2.78 35.04 -27.47
CA LEU A 121 3.37 33.72 -27.66
C LEU A 121 4.24 33.73 -28.91
N ASP A 122 5.21 32.84 -28.94
CA ASP A 122 6.00 32.54 -30.14
C ASP A 122 6.08 31.03 -30.26
N THR A 123 5.04 30.42 -30.83
CA THR A 123 4.90 28.96 -30.82
C THR A 123 4.22 28.44 -32.08
N TYR A 124 4.72 27.33 -32.62
CA TYR A 124 4.08 26.64 -33.73
C TYR A 124 3.26 25.46 -33.22
N ALA A 125 1.95 25.44 -33.45
CA ALA A 125 1.10 24.36 -32.95
C ALA A 125 -0.07 24.06 -33.89
N LEU A 126 -0.58 22.84 -33.80
CA LEU A 126 -1.90 22.45 -34.33
C LEU A 126 -2.95 22.42 -33.22
N TYR A 127 -2.55 22.02 -32.02
CA TYR A 127 -3.40 21.95 -30.84
C TYR A 127 -2.92 22.92 -29.77
N LEU A 128 -3.86 23.66 -29.18
CA LEU A 128 -3.64 24.51 -28.02
C LEU A 128 -4.55 24.00 -26.90
N LYS A 129 -3.99 23.70 -25.73
CA LYS A 129 -4.74 23.25 -24.56
C LYS A 129 -4.69 24.32 -23.48
N LEU A 130 -5.85 24.65 -22.94
CA LEU A 130 -6.00 25.46 -21.73
C LEU A 130 -6.23 24.53 -20.55
N VAL A 131 -5.49 24.76 -19.46
CA VAL A 131 -5.69 24.07 -18.18
C VAL A 131 -5.93 25.10 -17.09
N ILE A 132 -7.00 24.91 -16.32
CA ILE A 132 -7.32 25.71 -15.15
C ILE A 132 -7.25 24.78 -13.94
N PRO A 133 -6.19 24.87 -13.11
CA PRO A 133 -6.02 23.96 -11.97
C PRO A 133 -6.91 24.28 -10.79
N GLU A 134 -7.25 25.55 -10.59
CA GLU A 134 -7.96 26.03 -9.40
C GLU A 134 -8.81 27.25 -9.73
N ILE A 135 -9.78 27.57 -8.86
CA ILE A 135 -10.66 28.74 -8.98
C ILE A 135 -10.57 29.68 -7.78
N HIS A 136 -10.93 30.94 -7.99
CA HIS A 136 -11.21 31.87 -6.91
C HIS A 136 -12.61 31.60 -6.34
N THR A 137 -12.69 31.36 -5.03
CA THR A 137 -13.95 31.19 -4.32
C THR A 137 -14.60 32.54 -4.07
N ASN A 138 -15.91 32.66 -4.31
CA ASN A 138 -16.69 33.85 -4.00
C ASN A 138 -18.18 33.51 -3.85
N SER A 139 -18.96 34.44 -3.29
CA SER A 139 -20.39 34.22 -2.98
C SER A 139 -21.31 34.09 -4.20
N LEU A 140 -20.88 34.56 -5.39
CA LEU A 140 -21.64 34.42 -6.64
C LEU A 140 -21.38 33.09 -7.35
N ASN A 141 -20.23 32.44 -7.06
CA ASN A 141 -19.85 31.15 -7.63
C ASN A 141 -20.14 29.99 -6.67
N GLN A 142 -21.42 29.79 -6.34
CA GLN A 142 -21.88 28.81 -5.34
C GLN A 142 -21.60 27.35 -5.73
N TYR A 143 -21.43 27.07 -7.02
CA TYR A 143 -21.26 25.72 -7.55
C TYR A 143 -19.81 25.37 -7.90
N THR A 144 -18.84 26.18 -7.44
CA THR A 144 -17.41 25.96 -7.64
C THR A 144 -17.06 25.71 -9.11
N GLN A 145 -17.54 26.60 -10.00
CA GLN A 145 -17.35 26.48 -11.44
C GLN A 145 -16.25 27.41 -11.95
N VAL A 146 -15.76 27.14 -13.15
CA VAL A 146 -15.00 28.11 -13.95
C VAL A 146 -15.73 28.39 -15.26
N GLY A 147 -15.65 29.62 -15.75
CA GLY A 147 -16.18 30.02 -17.04
C GLY A 147 -15.18 30.84 -17.84
N ILE A 148 -15.21 30.65 -19.16
CA ILE A 148 -14.48 31.45 -20.13
C ILE A 148 -15.51 32.04 -21.08
N ARG A 149 -15.52 33.37 -21.21
CA ARG A 149 -16.42 34.08 -22.14
C ARG A 149 -15.95 33.94 -23.58
N GLN A 150 -14.64 34.03 -23.80
CA GLN A 150 -14.06 33.94 -25.15
C GLN A 150 -12.60 33.51 -25.10
N VAL A 151 -12.19 32.76 -26.12
CA VAL A 151 -10.79 32.51 -26.46
C VAL A 151 -10.55 32.98 -27.89
N ARG A 152 -9.48 33.74 -28.10
CA ARG A 152 -9.01 34.12 -29.43
C ARG A 152 -7.54 33.78 -29.55
N VAL A 153 -7.20 33.08 -30.62
CA VAL A 153 -5.82 32.80 -30.98
C VAL A 153 -5.48 33.64 -32.21
N GLU A 154 -4.34 34.29 -32.18
CA GLU A 154 -3.83 35.16 -33.24
C GLU A 154 -2.51 34.61 -33.77
N GLY A 155 -2.30 34.74 -35.08
CA GLY A 155 -1.10 34.22 -35.73
C GLY A 155 -1.25 34.03 -37.23
N ASP A 156 -0.38 33.21 -37.82
CA ASP A 156 -0.28 32.98 -39.26
C ASP A 156 -0.15 31.49 -39.59
N LEU A 157 -0.90 31.02 -40.59
CA LEU A 157 -0.90 29.61 -41.02
C LEU A 157 0.44 29.22 -41.65
N ILE A 158 0.87 27.99 -41.39
CA ILE A 158 2.04 27.37 -42.02
C ILE A 158 1.59 26.78 -43.37
N ASN A 159 1.39 27.63 -44.38
CA ASN A 159 0.90 27.24 -45.70
C ASN A 159 2.02 26.65 -46.58
N GLY A 160 2.63 25.54 -46.17
CA GLY A 160 3.71 24.89 -46.94
C GLY A 160 5.02 25.68 -46.98
N ASN A 161 5.17 26.70 -46.13
CA ASN A 161 6.43 27.42 -45.96
C ASN A 161 7.46 26.52 -45.28
N GLU A 162 8.45 26.05 -46.05
CA GLU A 162 9.50 25.15 -45.57
C GLU A 162 10.26 25.70 -44.37
N GLU A 163 10.56 27.00 -44.34
CA GLU A 163 11.27 27.64 -43.23
C GLU A 163 10.46 27.55 -41.93
N GLN A 164 9.16 27.82 -42.00
CA GLN A 164 8.26 27.70 -40.85
C GLN A 164 8.07 26.25 -40.40
N LEU A 165 8.05 25.30 -41.33
CA LEU A 165 7.99 23.87 -41.02
C LEU A 165 9.26 23.38 -40.31
N ILE A 166 10.43 23.86 -40.74
CA ILE A 166 11.71 23.56 -40.09
C ILE A 166 11.72 24.14 -38.67
N LYS A 167 11.38 25.42 -38.51
CA LYS A 167 11.27 26.06 -37.18
C LYS A 167 10.31 25.33 -36.25
N MET A 168 9.16 24.90 -36.77
CA MET A 168 8.19 24.10 -36.01
C MET A 168 8.80 22.78 -35.53
N LYS A 169 9.49 22.03 -36.41
CA LYS A 169 10.12 20.75 -36.04
C LYS A 169 11.24 20.92 -35.01
N GLU A 170 12.06 21.96 -35.16
CA GLU A 170 13.14 22.28 -34.21
C GLU A 170 12.58 22.67 -32.84
N MET A 171 11.57 23.55 -32.81
CA MET A 171 10.89 23.95 -31.59
C MET A 171 10.29 22.73 -30.88
N ASN A 172 9.53 21.90 -31.60
CA ASN A 172 8.94 20.66 -31.07
C ASN A 172 9.99 19.74 -30.45
N SER A 173 11.13 19.56 -31.12
CA SER A 173 12.24 18.73 -30.63
C SER A 173 12.88 19.31 -29.37
N SER A 174 13.06 20.63 -29.31
CA SER A 174 13.63 21.32 -28.15
C SER A 174 12.71 21.25 -26.93
N GLN A 175 11.40 21.40 -27.13
CA GLN A 175 10.42 21.34 -26.06
C GLN A 175 10.28 19.92 -25.49
N ARG A 176 10.35 18.88 -26.33
CA ARG A 176 10.39 17.48 -25.90
C ARG A 176 11.57 17.22 -24.96
N ARG A 177 12.79 17.62 -25.37
CA ARG A 177 14.00 17.45 -24.54
C ARG A 177 13.87 18.15 -23.20
N ARG A 178 13.39 19.40 -23.17
CA ARG A 178 13.20 20.16 -21.92
C ARG A 178 12.22 19.48 -20.95
N ARG A 179 11.10 18.97 -21.49
CA ARG A 179 10.12 18.22 -20.70
C ARG A 179 10.74 16.95 -20.09
N ASP A 180 11.43 16.15 -20.90
CA ASP A 180 12.03 14.90 -20.46
C ASP A 180 13.11 15.15 -19.39
N GLU A 181 13.90 16.20 -19.53
CA GLU A 181 14.86 16.65 -18.52
C GLU A 181 14.20 17.08 -17.21
N GLU A 182 13.08 17.83 -17.26
CA GLU A 182 12.34 18.23 -16.06
C GLU A 182 11.70 17.01 -15.36
N GLN A 183 11.15 16.09 -16.13
CA GLN A 183 10.56 14.85 -15.59
C GLN A 183 11.64 13.98 -14.94
N ASN A 184 12.80 13.83 -15.57
CA ASN A 184 13.95 13.14 -14.98
C ASN A 184 14.48 13.84 -13.72
N ARG A 185 14.51 15.18 -13.69
CA ARG A 185 14.87 15.93 -12.47
C ARG A 185 13.92 15.66 -11.31
N LYS A 186 12.60 15.68 -11.55
CA LYS A 186 11.61 15.37 -10.52
C LYS A 186 11.74 13.93 -10.03
N LEU A 187 11.91 12.98 -10.95
CA LEU A 187 12.11 11.57 -10.61
C LEU A 187 13.36 11.39 -9.74
N ASN A 188 14.48 12.01 -10.11
CA ASN A 188 15.72 11.96 -9.32
C ASN A 188 15.58 12.62 -7.94
N SER A 189 14.79 13.69 -7.82
CA SER A 189 14.47 14.31 -6.53
C SER A 189 13.69 13.36 -5.63
N ASP A 190 12.69 12.67 -6.17
CA ASP A 190 11.88 11.70 -5.40
C ASP A 190 12.73 10.49 -4.97
N TYR A 191 13.62 9.98 -5.84
CA TYR A 191 14.60 8.95 -5.47
C TYR A 191 15.54 9.40 -4.35
N GLY A 192 16.00 10.66 -4.36
CA GLY A 192 16.84 11.21 -3.28
C GLY A 192 16.13 11.23 -1.93
N VAL A 193 14.84 11.58 -1.90
CA VAL A 193 14.02 11.54 -0.67
C VAL A 193 13.81 10.10 -0.19
N ILE A 194 13.58 9.15 -1.10
CA ILE A 194 13.42 7.72 -0.76
C ILE A 194 14.72 7.13 -0.22
N ALA A 195 15.86 7.38 -0.86
CA ALA A 195 17.17 6.92 -0.40
C ALA A 195 17.48 7.41 1.02
N SER A 196 17.21 8.69 1.30
CA SER A 196 17.37 9.27 2.65
C SER A 196 16.50 8.59 3.71
N ARG A 197 15.29 8.14 3.35
CA ARG A 197 14.39 7.41 4.26
C ARG A 197 14.86 5.98 4.51
N ILE A 198 15.47 5.33 3.51
CA ILE A 198 16.05 3.98 3.63
C ILE A 198 17.22 4.01 4.62
N ASP A 199 18.13 5.00 4.51
CA ASP A 199 19.27 5.15 5.42
C ASP A 199 18.84 5.35 6.89
N ILE A 200 17.77 6.14 7.12
CA ILE A 200 17.18 6.32 8.46
C ILE A 200 16.56 5.01 8.96
N GLY A 201 15.90 4.26 8.09
CA GLY A 201 15.31 2.95 8.43
C GLY A 201 16.36 1.93 8.88
N GLU A 202 17.50 1.87 8.18
CA GLU A 202 18.60 0.98 8.53
C GLU A 202 19.27 1.38 9.85
N ALA A 203 19.48 2.69 10.08
CA ALA A 203 20.01 3.19 11.36
C ALA A 203 19.09 2.89 12.56
N LEU A 204 17.78 3.03 12.40
CA LEU A 204 16.80 2.72 13.44
C LEU A 204 16.71 1.21 13.74
N LEU A 205 16.80 0.37 12.71
CA LEU A 205 16.80 -1.08 12.87
C LEU A 205 18.05 -1.53 13.64
N ASN A 206 19.22 -0.99 13.29
CA ASN A 206 20.48 -1.28 13.99
C ASN A 206 20.46 -0.82 15.46
N ALA A 207 19.88 0.35 15.74
CA ALA A 207 19.73 0.85 17.11
C ALA A 207 18.77 -0.04 17.94
N ARG A 208 17.70 -0.54 17.32
CA ARG A 208 16.77 -1.49 17.94
C ARG A 208 17.44 -2.82 18.25
N ASP A 209 18.19 -3.38 17.30
CA ASP A 209 18.92 -4.64 17.49
C ASP A 209 19.98 -4.52 18.59
N ALA A 210 20.71 -3.40 18.65
CA ALA A 210 21.66 -3.13 19.72
C ALA A 210 21.00 -3.09 21.11
N ASN A 211 19.82 -2.48 21.22
CA ASN A 211 19.05 -2.43 22.48
C ASN A 211 18.51 -3.82 22.89
N ILE A 212 18.09 -4.63 21.93
CA ILE A 212 17.62 -6.00 22.19
C ILE A 212 18.80 -6.87 22.67
N GLU A 213 19.96 -6.78 22.02
CA GLU A 213 21.16 -7.51 22.45
C GLU A 213 21.63 -7.07 23.84
N ALA A 214 21.58 -5.77 24.15
CA ALA A 214 21.86 -5.27 25.50
C ALA A 214 20.90 -5.84 26.56
N SER A 215 19.61 -6.03 26.20
CA SER A 215 18.63 -6.66 27.10
C SER A 215 18.92 -8.14 27.32
N ILE A 216 19.34 -8.88 26.28
CA ILE A 216 19.76 -10.28 26.40
C ILE A 216 21.01 -10.39 27.28
N LYS A 217 21.95 -9.45 27.14
CA LYS A 217 23.14 -9.34 27.98
C LYS A 217 22.81 -9.18 29.46
N GLN A 218 21.91 -8.27 29.79
CA GLN A 218 21.49 -8.01 31.16
C GLN A 218 20.85 -9.26 31.81
N LEU A 219 20.21 -10.12 31.01
CA LEU A 219 19.64 -11.38 31.49
C LEU A 219 20.70 -12.44 31.82
N GLY A 220 21.98 -12.24 31.46
CA GLY A 220 23.08 -13.16 31.75
C GLY A 220 23.09 -14.41 30.87
N LEU A 221 22.44 -14.34 29.70
CA LEU A 221 22.25 -15.46 28.77
C LEU A 221 23.21 -15.41 27.56
N GLU A 222 24.15 -14.47 27.54
CA GLU A 222 25.14 -14.35 26.46
C GLU A 222 25.96 -15.63 26.29
N GLY A 223 26.07 -16.11 25.05
CA GLY A 223 26.89 -17.28 24.67
C GLY A 223 26.34 -18.64 25.11
N LYS A 224 25.21 -18.70 25.83
CA LYS A 224 24.60 -19.94 26.34
C LYS A 224 23.36 -20.39 25.54
N LEU A 225 22.89 -19.58 24.60
CA LEU A 225 21.68 -19.83 23.82
C LEU A 225 22.00 -20.35 22.43
N ASP A 226 21.29 -21.39 21.99
CA ASP A 226 21.26 -21.77 20.58
C ASP A 226 20.47 -20.74 19.75
N GLY A 227 20.75 -20.69 18.44
CA GLY A 227 20.20 -19.66 17.55
C GLY A 227 18.66 -19.60 17.54
N LYS A 228 17.99 -20.75 17.70
CA LYS A 228 16.51 -20.82 17.72
C LYS A 228 15.94 -20.23 19.01
N THR A 229 16.49 -20.58 20.17
CA THR A 229 16.07 -20.01 21.47
C THR A 229 16.37 -18.51 21.54
N LYS A 230 17.51 -18.06 21.00
CA LYS A 230 17.85 -16.63 20.92
C LYS A 230 16.83 -15.85 20.08
N ALA A 231 16.39 -16.40 18.94
CA ALA A 231 15.39 -15.75 18.10
C ALA A 231 14.04 -15.58 18.81
N LEU A 232 13.58 -16.61 19.51
CA LEU A 232 12.33 -16.56 20.29
C LEU A 232 12.43 -15.58 21.47
N LEU A 233 13.59 -15.49 22.11
CA LEU A 233 13.83 -14.50 23.17
C LEU A 233 13.80 -13.07 22.64
N ARG A 234 14.40 -12.82 21.46
CA ARG A 234 14.31 -11.51 20.79
C ARG A 234 12.87 -11.12 20.52
N GLU A 235 12.05 -12.05 20.05
CA GLU A 235 10.62 -11.82 19.79
C GLU A 235 9.87 -11.43 21.08
N LEU A 236 10.13 -12.13 22.19
CA LEU A 236 9.52 -11.78 23.48
C LEU A 236 9.92 -10.39 23.98
N ILE A 237 11.20 -10.01 23.83
CA ILE A 237 11.69 -8.67 24.20
C ILE A 237 10.99 -7.60 23.35
N ILE A 238 10.85 -7.84 22.04
CA ILE A 238 10.12 -6.96 21.12
C ILE A 238 8.66 -6.78 21.57
N LYS A 239 7.94 -7.87 21.85
CA LYS A 239 6.54 -7.82 22.29
C LYS A 239 6.39 -7.08 23.63
N LYS A 240 7.34 -7.25 24.54
CA LYS A 240 7.38 -6.55 25.83
C LYS A 240 7.58 -5.04 25.62
N ASP A 241 8.55 -4.64 24.78
CA ASP A 241 8.83 -3.23 24.52
C ASP A 241 7.67 -2.55 23.78
N GLN A 242 7.01 -3.25 22.84
CA GLN A 242 5.79 -2.78 22.19
C GLN A 242 4.66 -2.55 23.18
N ALA A 243 4.39 -3.52 24.06
CA ALA A 243 3.37 -3.37 25.10
C ALA A 243 3.66 -2.19 26.06
N VAL A 244 4.93 -1.90 26.35
CA VAL A 244 5.33 -0.72 27.14
C VAL A 244 5.09 0.58 26.38
N GLN A 245 5.39 0.62 25.07
CA GLN A 245 5.14 1.78 24.21
C GLN A 245 3.64 2.07 24.04
N GLU A 246 2.82 1.03 24.05
CA GLU A 246 1.36 1.10 23.97
C GLU A 246 0.68 1.34 25.33
N GLU A 247 1.47 1.50 26.40
CA GLU A 247 0.98 1.66 27.78
C GLU A 247 0.10 0.49 28.29
N ASP A 248 0.16 -0.67 27.63
CA ASP A 248 -0.46 -1.92 28.09
C ASP A 248 0.46 -2.63 29.09
N PHE A 249 0.41 -2.15 30.34
CA PHE A 249 1.25 -2.66 31.41
C PHE A 249 0.92 -4.11 31.81
N ASP A 250 -0.31 -4.57 31.59
CA ASP A 250 -0.72 -5.94 31.88
C ASP A 250 -0.10 -6.93 30.89
N ALA A 251 -0.13 -6.61 29.58
CA ALA A 251 0.58 -7.38 28.57
C ALA A 251 2.10 -7.31 28.76
N ALA A 252 2.66 -6.13 29.06
CA ALA A 252 4.09 -5.98 29.34
C ALA A 252 4.54 -6.85 30.52
N LYS A 253 3.73 -6.93 31.58
CA LYS A 253 3.97 -7.82 32.73
C LYS A 253 3.89 -9.30 32.34
N LYS A 254 2.92 -9.69 31.52
CA LYS A 254 2.81 -11.06 30.99
C LYS A 254 4.04 -11.45 30.19
N TRP A 255 4.49 -10.60 29.27
CA TRP A 255 5.70 -10.85 28.47
C TRP A 255 6.96 -10.88 29.31
N LYS A 256 7.09 -10.00 30.31
CA LYS A 256 8.19 -10.05 31.28
C LYS A 256 8.24 -11.40 32.02
N MET A 257 7.11 -11.92 32.47
CA MET A 257 7.04 -13.24 33.11
C MET A 257 7.42 -14.38 32.14
N SER A 258 6.99 -14.30 30.88
CA SER A 258 7.40 -15.27 29.85
C SER A 258 8.90 -15.21 29.56
N ILE A 259 9.51 -14.02 29.52
CA ILE A 259 10.96 -13.84 29.37
C ILE A 259 11.71 -14.50 30.54
N GLU A 260 11.22 -14.34 31.77
CA GLU A 260 11.84 -14.92 32.96
C GLU A 260 11.75 -16.46 32.96
N LYS A 261 10.59 -17.02 32.60
CA LYS A 261 10.44 -18.47 32.40
C LYS A 261 11.32 -19.00 31.27
N MET A 262 11.42 -18.26 30.16
CA MET A 262 12.30 -18.64 29.05
C MET A 262 13.77 -18.64 29.47
N LYS A 263 14.18 -17.68 30.32
CA LYS A 263 15.52 -17.65 30.92
C LYS A 263 15.81 -18.90 31.74
N GLU A 264 14.88 -19.33 32.59
CA GLU A 264 15.03 -20.55 33.39
C GLU A 264 15.17 -21.80 32.53
N VAL A 265 14.26 -21.98 31.55
CA VAL A 265 14.28 -23.12 30.63
C VAL A 265 15.55 -23.10 29.77
N ALA A 266 16.02 -21.92 29.35
CA ALA A 266 17.24 -21.80 28.58
C ALA A 266 18.50 -22.21 29.36
N ILE A 267 18.58 -21.89 30.65
CA ILE A 267 19.67 -22.34 31.52
C ILE A 267 19.65 -23.87 31.64
N GLN A 268 18.48 -24.46 31.89
CA GLN A 268 18.32 -25.91 31.98
C GLN A 268 18.69 -26.61 30.67
N LEU A 269 18.28 -26.05 29.53
CA LEU A 269 18.61 -26.56 28.20
C LEU A 269 20.12 -26.57 27.98
N SER A 270 20.81 -25.48 28.34
CA SER A 270 22.27 -25.38 28.23
C SER A 270 23.00 -26.41 29.10
N GLU A 271 22.54 -26.63 30.34
CA GLU A 271 23.12 -27.64 31.24
C GLU A 271 22.91 -29.07 30.73
N LEU A 272 21.71 -29.39 30.24
CA LEU A 272 21.42 -30.71 29.68
C LEU A 272 22.20 -30.98 28.39
N GLU A 273 22.39 -29.97 27.55
CA GLU A 273 23.25 -30.07 26.37
C GLU A 273 24.70 -30.37 26.75
N GLN A 274 25.23 -29.69 27.77
CA GLN A 274 26.57 -29.97 28.29
C GLN A 274 26.69 -31.40 28.86
N LYS A 275 25.70 -31.86 29.64
CA LYS A 275 25.67 -33.21 30.23
C LYS A 275 25.55 -34.30 29.16
N LYS A 276 24.72 -34.08 28.13
CA LYS A 276 24.61 -34.99 26.97
C LYS A 276 25.95 -35.12 26.26
N ASP A 277 26.65 -34.01 26.03
CA ASP A 277 27.95 -34.03 25.36
C ASP A 277 29.04 -34.73 26.21
N GLN A 278 28.97 -34.61 27.55
CA GLN A 278 29.83 -35.36 28.47
C GLN A 278 29.54 -36.87 28.44
N ALA A 279 28.26 -37.27 28.45
CA ALA A 279 27.86 -38.67 28.35
C ALA A 279 28.29 -39.32 27.02
N VAL A 280 28.17 -38.58 25.91
CA VAL A 280 28.68 -39.02 24.59
C VAL A 280 30.20 -39.22 24.63
N LYS A 281 30.95 -38.30 25.25
CA LYS A 281 32.41 -38.42 25.41
C LYS A 281 32.83 -39.58 26.31
N ALA A 282 31.98 -39.94 27.27
CA ALA A 282 32.17 -41.09 28.15
C ALA A 282 31.66 -42.41 27.55
N GLU A 283 31.20 -42.39 26.30
CA GLU A 283 30.61 -43.55 25.58
C GLU A 283 29.40 -44.17 26.28
N ASP A 284 28.74 -43.44 27.18
CA ASP A 284 27.47 -43.83 27.82
C ASP A 284 26.30 -43.35 26.96
N PHE A 285 26.01 -44.13 25.92
CA PHE A 285 25.00 -43.78 24.92
C PHE A 285 23.56 -43.88 25.47
N ASP A 286 23.32 -44.69 26.48
CA ASP A 286 22.01 -44.85 27.09
C ASP A 286 21.60 -43.61 27.88
N THR A 287 22.52 -43.01 28.65
CA THR A 287 22.23 -41.74 29.33
C THR A 287 22.20 -40.57 28.35
N ALA A 288 23.06 -40.56 27.32
CA ALA A 288 22.98 -39.55 26.25
C ALA A 288 21.62 -39.57 25.52
N LYS A 289 21.04 -40.74 25.29
CA LYS A 289 19.70 -40.88 24.70
C LYS A 289 18.61 -40.32 25.61
N LYS A 290 18.69 -40.54 26.92
CA LYS A 290 17.76 -39.96 27.90
C LYS A 290 17.84 -38.42 27.90
N PHE A 291 19.03 -37.85 27.93
CA PHE A 291 19.21 -36.39 27.88
C PHE A 291 18.71 -35.79 26.56
N LYS A 292 18.89 -36.48 25.42
CA LYS A 292 18.35 -36.02 24.14
C LYS A 292 16.82 -35.87 24.17
N ILE A 293 16.11 -36.82 24.78
CA ILE A 293 14.64 -36.77 24.90
C ILE A 293 14.22 -35.59 25.78
N GLU A 294 14.93 -35.36 26.89
CA GLU A 294 14.65 -34.25 27.80
C GLU A 294 14.92 -32.89 27.17
N ILE A 295 16.02 -32.76 26.41
CA ILE A 295 16.34 -31.58 25.59
C ILE A 295 15.20 -31.27 24.61
N GLU A 296 14.66 -32.28 23.93
CA GLU A 296 13.55 -32.08 22.97
C GLU A 296 12.29 -31.59 23.68
N LYS A 297 11.99 -32.12 24.87
CA LYS A 297 10.86 -31.67 25.69
C LYS A 297 11.03 -30.21 26.13
N LEU A 298 12.22 -29.82 26.58
CA LEU A 298 12.50 -28.42 26.93
C LEU A 298 12.43 -27.49 25.71
N ARG A 299 12.88 -27.94 24.54
CA ARG A 299 12.74 -27.16 23.28
C ARG A 299 11.28 -26.91 22.93
N GLN A 300 10.41 -27.90 23.11
CA GLN A 300 8.97 -27.70 22.94
C GLN A 300 8.42 -26.70 23.97
N GLN A 301 8.86 -26.77 25.22
CA GLN A 301 8.47 -25.83 26.26
C GLN A 301 8.90 -24.39 25.94
N VAL A 302 10.08 -24.17 25.34
CA VAL A 302 10.51 -22.84 24.87
C VAL A 302 9.55 -22.27 23.83
N VAL A 303 9.08 -23.09 22.90
CA VAL A 303 8.08 -22.70 21.87
C VAL A 303 6.73 -22.37 22.51
N ASP A 304 6.28 -23.17 23.47
CA ASP A 304 5.01 -22.93 24.17
C ASP A 304 5.04 -21.62 24.98
N ILE A 305 6.20 -21.29 25.58
CA ILE A 305 6.42 -20.02 26.29
C ILE A 305 6.39 -18.83 25.32
N SER A 306 6.99 -18.93 24.13
CA SER A 306 6.95 -17.85 23.13
C SER A 306 5.55 -17.57 22.59
N ASP A 307 4.73 -18.62 22.47
CA ASP A 307 3.34 -18.53 22.01
C ASP A 307 2.38 -17.98 23.08
N GLY A 308 2.86 -17.75 24.32
CA GLY A 308 2.02 -17.31 25.43
C GLY A 308 1.03 -18.38 25.92
N LYS A 309 1.23 -19.65 25.51
CA LYS A 309 0.49 -20.82 26.01
C LYS A 309 1.01 -21.16 27.40
N THR A 310 0.59 -20.36 28.38
CA THR A 310 0.83 -20.70 29.79
C THR A 310 -0.10 -21.84 30.16
N ASN A 311 0.45 -23.06 30.24
CA ASN A 311 -0.20 -24.19 30.88
C ASN A 311 -0.54 -23.78 32.34
N GLN A 312 -1.83 -23.60 32.62
CA GLN A 312 -2.38 -23.61 33.99
C GLN A 312 -2.35 -25.03 34.60
N ASN A 313 -1.27 -25.80 34.37
CA ASN A 313 -1.12 -27.15 34.91
C ASN A 313 -0.47 -27.12 36.30
N SER A 314 -1.15 -26.47 37.24
CA SER A 314 -1.00 -26.76 38.66
C SER A 314 -2.24 -27.45 39.25
N ASN A 315 -3.33 -27.63 38.49
CA ASN A 315 -4.58 -28.22 38.98
C ASN A 315 -5.15 -29.42 38.19
N SER A 316 -4.42 -29.95 37.20
CA SER A 316 -4.88 -31.05 36.32
C SER A 316 -4.23 -32.41 36.63
N ASN A 317 -3.03 -32.43 37.23
CA ASN A 317 -2.32 -33.67 37.56
C ASN A 317 -2.97 -34.54 38.65
N GLN A 318 -3.96 -34.04 39.38
CA GLN A 318 -4.75 -34.84 40.33
C GLN A 318 -5.88 -35.60 39.61
N LYS A 319 -6.54 -34.96 38.63
CA LYS A 319 -7.70 -35.53 37.91
C LYS A 319 -7.30 -36.57 36.85
N GLU A 320 -6.10 -36.51 36.29
CA GLU A 320 -5.61 -37.52 35.35
C GLU A 320 -5.17 -38.82 36.06
N LYS A 321 -4.53 -38.72 37.25
CA LYS A 321 -4.21 -39.90 38.07
C LYS A 321 -5.46 -40.61 38.59
N ASP A 322 -6.53 -39.87 38.89
CA ASP A 322 -7.80 -40.46 39.32
C ASP A 322 -8.57 -41.09 38.14
N LYS A 323 -8.46 -40.54 36.92
CA LYS A 323 -9.05 -41.13 35.71
C LYS A 323 -8.33 -42.41 35.27
N GLU A 324 -7.01 -42.46 35.32
CA GLU A 324 -6.24 -43.67 34.98
C GLU A 324 -6.57 -44.82 35.94
N LYS A 325 -6.71 -44.56 37.24
CA LYS A 325 -7.14 -45.58 38.23
C LYS A 325 -8.56 -46.09 38.03
N ILE A 326 -9.48 -45.25 37.53
CA ILE A 326 -10.86 -45.66 37.23
C ILE A 326 -10.89 -46.54 35.98
N ILE A 327 -10.13 -46.17 34.95
CA ILE A 327 -10.04 -46.95 33.69
C ILE A 327 -9.39 -48.31 33.92
N GLU A 328 -8.40 -48.40 34.81
CA GLU A 328 -7.72 -49.65 35.14
C GLU A 328 -8.63 -50.60 35.94
N LYS A 329 -9.40 -50.09 36.91
CA LYS A 329 -10.43 -50.86 37.62
C LYS A 329 -11.58 -51.35 36.73
N ASP A 330 -11.99 -50.55 35.73
CA ASP A 330 -13.04 -50.95 34.79
C ASP A 330 -12.54 -51.98 33.77
N LYS A 331 -11.23 -52.03 33.48
CA LYS A 331 -10.62 -53.08 32.66
C LYS A 331 -10.52 -54.39 33.42
N GLU A 332 -10.08 -54.38 34.69
CA GLU A 332 -10.05 -55.59 35.53
C GLU A 332 -11.45 -56.18 35.72
N ARG A 333 -12.48 -55.35 35.95
CA ARG A 333 -13.87 -55.83 36.06
C ARG A 333 -14.38 -56.50 34.79
N LYS A 334 -14.01 -55.97 33.62
CA LYS A 334 -14.42 -56.57 32.34
C LYS A 334 -13.70 -57.87 32.07
N ILE A 335 -12.41 -57.97 32.42
CA ILE A 335 -11.64 -59.21 32.25
C ILE A 335 -12.22 -60.32 33.14
N ASN A 336 -12.49 -60.05 34.42
CA ASN A 336 -13.09 -61.04 35.31
C ASN A 336 -14.48 -61.48 34.84
N GLN A 337 -15.28 -60.56 34.30
CA GLN A 337 -16.61 -60.90 33.76
C GLN A 337 -16.53 -61.80 32.51
N TYR A 338 -15.47 -61.68 31.70
CA TYR A 338 -15.25 -62.59 30.56
C TYR A 338 -14.66 -63.95 30.98
N GLU A 339 -13.95 -64.02 32.11
CA GLU A 339 -13.44 -65.29 32.66
C GLU A 339 -14.57 -66.09 33.34
N ASP A 340 -15.46 -65.45 34.10
CA ASP A 340 -16.64 -66.09 34.69
C ASP A 340 -17.60 -66.64 33.61
N ASP A 341 -17.86 -65.87 32.53
CA ASP A 341 -18.74 -66.31 31.42
C ASP A 341 -18.14 -67.49 30.60
N PHE A 342 -16.82 -67.73 30.69
CA PHE A 342 -16.14 -68.85 30.02
C PHE A 342 -16.15 -70.12 30.90
N GLU A 343 -16.01 -69.99 32.22
CA GLU A 343 -16.09 -71.14 33.15
C GLU A 343 -17.52 -71.73 33.24
N ASP A 344 -18.56 -70.91 33.08
CA ASP A 344 -19.96 -71.39 33.06
C ASP A 344 -20.30 -72.17 31.77
N GLN A 345 -19.65 -71.88 30.63
CA GLN A 345 -19.87 -72.62 29.37
C GLN A 345 -19.18 -73.99 29.37
N ASP A 346 -17.98 -74.08 29.97
CA ASP A 346 -17.27 -75.37 30.10
C ASP A 346 -17.97 -76.31 31.09
N GLN A 347 -18.60 -75.80 32.15
CA GLN A 347 -19.41 -76.62 33.07
C GLN A 347 -20.72 -77.13 32.43
N GLU A 348 -21.38 -76.32 31.59
CA GLU A 348 -22.58 -76.78 30.86
C GLU A 348 -22.27 -77.82 29.78
N GLU A 349 -21.10 -77.76 29.15
CA GLU A 349 -20.65 -78.80 28.20
C GLU A 349 -20.24 -80.10 28.92
N ASP A 350 -19.54 -80.02 30.05
CA ASP A 350 -19.14 -81.21 30.81
C ASP A 350 -20.35 -81.93 31.43
N ASP A 351 -21.36 -81.22 31.94
CA ASP A 351 -22.60 -81.81 32.46
C ASP A 351 -23.43 -82.50 31.36
N GLN A 352 -23.42 -81.97 30.13
CA GLN A 352 -24.09 -82.59 28.98
C GLN A 352 -23.38 -83.87 28.52
N ILE A 353 -22.05 -83.89 28.57
CA ILE A 353 -21.24 -85.06 28.26
C ILE A 353 -21.45 -86.16 29.32
N GLU A 354 -21.49 -85.81 30.60
CA GLU A 354 -21.69 -86.78 31.69
C GLU A 354 -23.11 -87.42 31.67
N GLN A 355 -24.14 -86.64 31.32
CA GLN A 355 -25.50 -87.16 31.10
C GLN A 355 -25.60 -88.08 29.87
N GLN A 356 -24.83 -87.83 28.81
CA GLN A 356 -24.77 -88.72 27.64
C GLN A 356 -24.05 -90.03 27.95
N ILE A 357 -22.99 -90.00 28.77
CA ILE A 357 -22.24 -91.19 29.18
C ILE A 357 -23.08 -92.09 30.10
N GLN A 358 -23.88 -91.53 31.01
CA GLN A 358 -24.81 -92.32 31.85
C GLN A 358 -25.94 -93.00 31.05
N LYS A 359 -26.42 -92.36 29.97
CA LYS A 359 -27.44 -92.96 29.06
C LYS A 359 -26.90 -94.12 28.20
N GLN A 360 -25.59 -94.24 28.02
CA GLN A 360 -24.97 -95.34 27.27
C GLN A 360 -24.51 -96.53 28.14
N LYS A 361 -24.64 -96.43 29.48
CA LYS A 361 -24.29 -97.51 30.42
C LYS A 361 -25.50 -98.23 31.05
N GLN A 362 -26.72 -98.03 30.53
CA GLN A 362 -27.93 -98.79 30.88
C GLN A 362 -28.37 -99.72 29.76
#